data_AF-A0A0F9FR69-F1
#
_entry.id   AF-A0A0F9FR69-F1
#
_cell.length_a   1.000
_cell.length_b   1.000
_cell.length_c   1.000
_cell.angle_alpha   90.00
_cell.angle_beta   90.00
_cell.angle_gamma   90.00
#
_symmetry.space_group_name_H-M   'P 1'
#
loop_
_entity.id
_entity.type
_entity.pdbx_description
1 polymer ?
#
loop_
_entity_poly.entity_id
_entity_poly.type
_entity_poly.pdbx_seq_one_letter_code
_entity_poly.pdbx_strand_id
1 'polypeptide(L)'
;LNFMAKSPFDVVVSDMHVPKTNGVELLDAVMERYPETIRIIHSGHSDKEMLLRSVRSAHQFLMKPSSAETVKYTIERACKLQDLLRSETLRKIVAGIKNLPSLPALYSLIVAEMSSKDVSLEKVGNIISQDVSMSAKILQLVNSPFFGLPQEITDPQQAAVYLGIDTLKSLVLSIHVFSSFAEDAELHGFSLAEMCRHSLMVGKLAGDIARAETADEKVAEEALIAGILHDIGKLILLKIPRQYKQVRDFIERTGCDLVEAEYTVMKTSHAELGAYLLGLWGIPDNIVEPVAFHHNPSKLIENTFTTLNKASDKDRGKTKSIGDNDLKIPSANTYLTGFTTLTAVHVANALLMQRDCSFDTTVFPYIDMGYLKTLNLEDKLPEWVGCCNKVRQEEA
;
A
#
# COMPACT_ATOMS: atom_id res chain seq x y z
N LEU A 1 -8.41 -16.16 22.66
CA LEU A 1 -8.74 -14.99 23.51
C LEU A 1 -8.17 -15.09 24.93
N ASN A 2 -8.48 -16.12 25.74
CA ASN A 2 -7.95 -16.23 27.11
C ASN A 2 -6.42 -16.18 27.23
N PHE A 3 -5.69 -16.73 26.24
CA PHE A 3 -4.24 -16.60 26.17
C PHE A 3 -3.79 -15.16 25.89
N MET A 4 -4.45 -14.47 24.96
CA MET A 4 -4.17 -13.07 24.61
C MET A 4 -4.46 -12.10 25.76
N ALA A 5 -5.35 -12.47 26.69
CA ALA A 5 -5.57 -11.71 27.91
C ALA A 5 -4.41 -11.81 28.92
N LYS A 6 -3.53 -12.82 28.78
CA LYS A 6 -2.38 -13.05 29.67
C LYS A 6 -1.07 -12.55 29.09
N SER A 7 -0.93 -12.56 27.77
CA SER A 7 0.28 -12.12 27.07
C SER A 7 -0.06 -11.54 25.70
N PRO A 8 0.68 -10.53 25.22
CA PRO A 8 0.50 -10.01 23.86
C PRO A 8 0.89 -11.05 22.82
N PHE A 9 0.27 -10.97 21.64
CA PHE A 9 0.62 -11.74 20.46
C PHE A 9 0.72 -10.80 19.27
N ASP A 10 1.82 -10.92 18.52
CA ASP A 10 2.04 -10.09 17.32
C ASP A 10 1.20 -10.56 16.14
N VAL A 11 1.00 -11.87 16.02
CA VAL A 11 0.27 -12.51 14.92
C VAL A 11 -0.66 -13.62 15.44
N VAL A 12 -1.87 -13.68 14.90
CA VAL A 12 -2.83 -14.78 15.05
C VAL A 12 -3.11 -15.35 13.67
N VAL A 13 -2.86 -16.64 13.51
CA VAL A 13 -3.25 -17.42 12.32
C VAL A 13 -4.43 -18.29 12.70
N SER A 14 -5.55 -18.14 12.00
CA SER A 14 -6.73 -18.99 12.19
C SER A 14 -6.98 -19.81 10.94
N ASP A 15 -7.29 -21.09 11.13
CA ASP A 15 -8.03 -21.84 10.13
C ASP A 15 -9.39 -21.20 9.89
N MET A 16 -9.96 -21.31 8.70
CA MET A 16 -11.34 -20.91 8.46
C MET A 16 -12.32 -21.84 9.16
N HIS A 17 -12.02 -23.14 9.13
CA HIS A 17 -12.84 -24.19 9.71
C HIS A 17 -12.23 -24.68 11.02
N VAL A 18 -12.56 -24.02 12.14
CA VAL A 18 -12.15 -24.44 13.48
C VAL A 18 -13.28 -25.27 14.13
N PRO A 19 -13.00 -26.39 14.81
CA PRO A 19 -14.03 -27.13 15.53
C PRO A 19 -14.71 -26.23 16.57
N LYS A 20 -16.05 -26.16 16.55
CA LYS A 20 -16.92 -25.43 17.50
C LYS A 20 -17.00 -23.89 17.37
N THR A 21 -16.25 -23.26 16.46
CA THR A 21 -16.30 -21.81 16.18
C THR A 21 -15.91 -21.52 14.74
N ASN A 22 -16.41 -20.45 14.12
CA ASN A 22 -15.89 -20.03 12.81
C ASN A 22 -14.56 -19.26 13.01
N GLY A 23 -13.53 -19.55 12.22
CA GLY A 23 -12.27 -18.81 12.25
C GLY A 23 -12.45 -17.30 12.03
N VAL A 24 -13.45 -16.92 11.22
CA VAL A 24 -13.81 -15.52 11.00
C VAL A 24 -14.30 -14.85 12.30
N GLU A 25 -15.11 -15.54 13.11
CA GLU A 25 -15.60 -15.00 14.39
C GLU A 25 -14.45 -14.81 15.40
N LEU A 26 -13.44 -15.69 15.36
CA LEU A 26 -12.23 -15.49 16.16
C LEU A 26 -11.48 -14.23 15.71
N LEU A 27 -11.26 -14.04 14.40
CA LEU A 27 -10.56 -12.87 13.89
C LEU A 27 -11.35 -11.58 14.14
N ASP A 28 -12.68 -11.61 14.07
CA ASP A 28 -13.54 -10.49 14.44
C ASP A 28 -13.34 -10.12 15.92
N ALA A 29 -13.36 -11.10 16.83
CA ALA A 29 -13.14 -10.86 18.25
C ALA A 29 -11.71 -10.38 18.57
N VAL A 30 -10.70 -10.86 17.82
CA VAL A 30 -9.32 -10.37 17.94
C VAL A 30 -9.23 -8.93 17.46
N MET A 31 -9.83 -8.59 16.32
CA MET A 31 -9.85 -7.22 15.80
C MET A 31 -10.50 -6.23 16.79
N GLU A 32 -11.57 -6.63 17.48
CA GLU A 32 -12.25 -5.76 18.44
C GLU A 32 -11.46 -5.54 19.74
N ARG A 33 -10.77 -6.57 20.23
CA ARG A 33 -10.10 -6.54 21.56
C ARG A 33 -8.61 -6.28 21.50
N TYR A 34 -7.97 -6.66 20.41
CA TYR A 34 -6.52 -6.62 20.17
C TYR A 34 -6.25 -6.19 18.71
N PRO A 35 -6.71 -4.99 18.28
CA PRO A 35 -6.64 -4.55 16.89
C PRO A 35 -5.22 -4.52 16.32
N GLU A 36 -4.19 -4.33 17.15
CA GLU A 36 -2.77 -4.38 16.79
C GLU A 36 -2.26 -5.76 16.38
N THR A 37 -2.90 -6.83 16.85
CA THR A 37 -2.49 -8.19 16.51
C THR A 37 -2.81 -8.44 15.04
N ILE A 38 -1.80 -8.84 14.27
CA ILE A 38 -1.95 -9.15 12.85
C ILE A 38 -2.76 -10.43 12.73
N ARG A 39 -3.67 -10.47 11.75
CA ARG A 39 -4.72 -11.48 11.63
C ARG A 39 -4.61 -12.12 10.27
N ILE A 40 -4.28 -13.40 10.24
CA ILE A 40 -4.09 -14.17 9.01
C ILE A 40 -5.11 -15.30 8.99
N ILE A 41 -5.85 -15.42 7.89
CA ILE A 41 -6.77 -16.53 7.69
C ILE A 41 -6.11 -17.57 6.78
N HIS A 42 -6.21 -18.85 7.16
CA HIS A 42 -5.68 -19.98 6.39
C HIS A 42 -6.84 -20.85 5.91
N SER A 43 -7.16 -20.76 4.62
CA SER A 43 -8.42 -21.26 4.04
C SER A 43 -8.20 -22.16 2.82
N GLY A 44 -9.18 -23.00 2.50
CA GLY A 44 -9.24 -23.79 1.26
C GLY A 44 -10.15 -23.16 0.22
N HIS A 45 -10.20 -23.76 -0.98
CA HIS A 45 -10.92 -23.22 -2.14
C HIS A 45 -12.46 -23.21 -1.99
N SER A 46 -13.03 -23.99 -1.07
CA SER A 46 -14.49 -24.15 -0.93
C SER A 46 -15.20 -22.97 -0.25
N ASP A 47 -14.47 -21.99 0.26
CA ASP A 47 -14.99 -21.12 1.31
C ASP A 47 -15.22 -19.65 0.86
N LYS A 48 -15.58 -19.45 -0.42
CA LYS A 48 -15.65 -18.10 -1.04
C LYS A 48 -16.46 -17.08 -0.21
N GLU A 49 -17.66 -17.45 0.25
CA GLU A 49 -18.50 -16.53 1.04
C GLU A 49 -17.91 -16.19 2.41
N MET A 50 -17.33 -17.18 3.10
CA MET A 50 -16.65 -16.95 4.38
C MET A 50 -15.38 -16.12 4.21
N LEU A 51 -14.62 -16.34 3.13
CA LEU A 51 -13.47 -15.53 2.78
C LEU A 51 -13.87 -14.07 2.58
N LEU A 52 -14.91 -13.80 1.78
CA LEU A 52 -15.40 -12.45 1.55
C LEU A 52 -15.83 -11.77 2.87
N ARG A 53 -16.48 -12.51 3.78
CA ARG A 53 -16.80 -11.99 5.12
C ARG A 53 -15.56 -11.65 5.95
N SER A 54 -14.49 -12.42 5.81
CA SER A 54 -13.23 -12.19 6.53
C SER A 54 -12.41 -11.01 6.01
N VAL A 55 -12.71 -10.44 4.83
CA VAL A 55 -12.01 -9.27 4.24
C VAL A 55 -11.98 -8.04 5.14
N ARG A 56 -12.90 -7.96 6.10
CA ARG A 56 -12.97 -6.85 7.07
C ARG A 56 -12.06 -7.04 8.28
N SER A 57 -11.78 -8.29 8.66
CA SER A 57 -11.06 -8.62 9.89
C SER A 57 -9.73 -9.30 9.68
N ALA A 58 -9.54 -10.05 8.59
CA ALA A 58 -8.24 -10.57 8.18
C ALA A 58 -7.42 -9.49 7.48
N HIS A 59 -6.14 -9.43 7.82
CA HIS A 59 -5.15 -8.60 7.13
C HIS A 59 -4.60 -9.34 5.90
N GLN A 60 -4.29 -10.63 6.06
CA GLN A 60 -3.73 -11.47 4.99
C GLN A 60 -4.41 -12.84 4.93
N PHE A 61 -4.23 -13.50 3.78
CA PHE A 61 -4.84 -14.77 3.44
C PHE A 61 -3.74 -15.76 3.05
N LEU A 62 -3.86 -16.99 3.53
CA LEU A 62 -3.07 -18.13 3.11
C LEU A 62 -4.01 -19.18 2.51
N MET A 63 -3.58 -19.81 1.41
CA MET A 63 -4.36 -20.84 0.73
C MET A 63 -3.81 -22.23 1.04
N LYS A 64 -4.72 -23.19 1.29
CA LYS A 64 -4.39 -24.59 1.49
C LYS A 64 -4.35 -25.37 0.15
N PRO A 65 -3.38 -26.30 -0.01
CA PRO A 65 -2.27 -26.55 0.89
C PRO A 65 -1.20 -25.43 0.81
N SER A 66 -0.63 -25.03 1.96
CA SER A 66 0.53 -24.13 2.01
C SER A 66 1.73 -24.86 2.62
N SER A 67 2.94 -24.53 2.17
CA SER A 67 4.16 -25.06 2.77
C SER A 67 4.46 -24.36 4.10
N ALA A 68 5.22 -25.02 4.97
CA ALA A 68 5.64 -24.43 6.24
C ALA A 68 6.49 -23.16 6.01
N GLU A 69 7.26 -23.14 4.92
CA GLU A 69 8.09 -22.02 4.49
C GLU A 69 7.24 -20.80 4.14
N THR A 70 6.15 -20.98 3.39
CA THR A 70 5.22 -19.89 3.05
C THR A 70 4.60 -19.31 4.32
N VAL A 71 4.09 -20.16 5.22
CA VAL A 71 3.50 -19.70 6.49
C VAL A 71 4.52 -18.93 7.32
N LYS A 72 5.74 -19.46 7.43
CA LYS A 72 6.83 -18.82 8.16
C LYS A 72 7.19 -17.47 7.56
N TYR A 73 7.37 -17.40 6.24
CA TYR A 73 7.68 -16.16 5.52
C TYR A 73 6.60 -15.09 5.76
N THR A 74 5.33 -15.44 5.65
CA THR A 74 4.20 -14.52 5.89
C THR A 74 4.20 -13.98 7.33
N ILE A 75 4.43 -14.85 8.32
CA ILE A 75 4.50 -14.43 9.73
C ILE A 75 5.72 -13.53 9.97
N GLU A 76 6.90 -13.91 9.47
CA GLU A 76 8.13 -13.11 9.65
C GLU A 76 8.01 -11.74 8.98
N ARG A 77 7.43 -11.68 7.79
CA ARG A 77 7.14 -10.42 7.09
C ARG A 77 6.16 -9.55 7.89
N ALA A 78 5.08 -10.14 8.39
CA ALA A 78 4.12 -9.46 9.25
C ALA A 78 4.76 -8.87 10.52
N CYS A 79 5.62 -9.63 11.20
CA CYS A 79 6.35 -9.12 12.37
C CYS A 79 7.30 -7.98 12.01
N LYS A 80 8.06 -8.08 10.91
CA LYS A 80 8.97 -7.01 10.45
C LYS A 80 8.23 -5.71 10.15
N LEU A 81 7.01 -5.78 9.61
CA LEU A 81 6.21 -4.57 9.35
C LEU A 81 5.92 -3.79 10.63
N GLN A 82 5.77 -4.46 11.78
CA GLN A 82 5.54 -3.77 13.06
C GLN A 82 6.70 -2.87 13.48
N ASP A 83 7.92 -3.11 12.97
CA ASP A 83 9.08 -2.27 13.23
C ASP A 83 9.00 -0.92 12.50
N LEU A 84 8.17 -0.79 11.45
CA LEU A 84 7.95 0.47 10.72
C LEU A 84 7.27 1.53 11.61
N LEU A 85 6.34 1.10 12.49
CA LEU A 85 5.59 2.00 13.35
C LEU A 85 5.93 1.76 14.82
N ARG A 86 6.78 2.63 15.38
CA ARG A 86 7.18 2.57 16.80
C ARG A 86 6.04 2.84 17.78
N SER A 87 5.04 3.62 17.35
CA SER A 87 3.89 3.98 18.19
C SER A 87 2.88 2.84 18.25
N GLU A 88 2.70 2.24 19.43
CA GLU A 88 1.67 1.21 19.66
C GLU A 88 0.26 1.72 19.35
N THR A 89 -0.03 2.98 19.72
CA THR A 89 -1.33 3.61 19.41
C THR A 89 -1.58 3.69 17.91
N LEU A 90 -0.57 4.10 17.12
CA LEU A 90 -0.72 4.16 15.66
C LEU A 90 -0.83 2.77 15.06
N ARG A 91 -0.07 1.79 15.54
CA ARG A 91 -0.23 0.38 15.12
C ARG A 91 -1.65 -0.12 15.35
N LYS A 92 -2.24 0.14 16.53
CA LYS A 92 -3.64 -0.19 16.85
C LYS A 92 -4.63 0.46 15.89
N ILE A 93 -4.42 1.73 15.57
CA ILE A 93 -5.29 2.47 14.66
C ILE A 93 -5.20 1.90 13.26
N VAL A 94 -4.00 1.76 12.70
CA VAL A 94 -3.81 1.29 11.32
C VAL A 94 -4.27 -0.16 11.16
N ALA A 95 -3.87 -1.06 12.06
CA ALA A 95 -4.30 -2.46 12.03
C ALA A 95 -5.80 -2.63 12.38
N GLY A 96 -6.45 -1.60 12.93
CA GLY A 96 -7.90 -1.56 13.17
C GLY A 96 -8.71 -1.07 11.96
N ILE A 97 -8.07 -0.61 10.87
CA ILE A 97 -8.77 -0.09 9.70
C ILE A 97 -9.48 -1.22 8.96
N LYS A 98 -10.82 -1.19 9.01
CA LYS A 98 -11.68 -2.12 8.27
C LYS A 98 -11.88 -1.65 6.83
N ASN A 99 -12.22 -0.37 6.70
CA ASN A 99 -12.55 0.29 5.44
C ASN A 99 -11.79 1.62 5.39
N LEU A 100 -11.31 1.97 4.21
CA LEU A 100 -10.76 3.29 3.94
C LEU A 100 -11.86 4.24 3.42
N PRO A 101 -11.71 5.55 3.63
CA PRO A 101 -12.65 6.54 3.13
C PRO A 101 -12.59 6.63 1.60
N SER A 102 -13.74 6.49 0.94
CA SER A 102 -13.87 6.69 -0.51
C SER A 102 -14.64 7.97 -0.83
N LEU A 103 -14.45 8.49 -2.04
CA LEU A 103 -15.14 9.67 -2.54
C LEU A 103 -16.66 9.44 -2.55
N PRO A 104 -17.47 10.30 -1.90
CA PRO A 104 -18.92 10.10 -1.81
C PRO A 104 -19.62 9.94 -3.17
N ALA A 105 -19.18 10.70 -4.17
CA ALA A 105 -19.70 10.62 -5.53
C ALA A 105 -19.41 9.25 -6.16
N LEU A 106 -18.16 8.77 -6.09
CA LEU A 106 -17.76 7.47 -6.64
C LEU A 106 -18.41 6.31 -5.89
N TYR A 107 -18.53 6.41 -4.57
CA TYR A 107 -19.27 5.45 -3.75
C TYR A 107 -20.74 5.35 -4.19
N SER A 108 -21.39 6.49 -4.43
CA SER A 108 -22.78 6.51 -4.89
C SER A 108 -22.92 5.88 -6.28
N LEU A 109 -21.97 6.16 -7.19
CA LEU A 109 -21.94 5.58 -8.52
C LEU A 109 -21.75 4.06 -8.50
N ILE A 110 -20.81 3.53 -7.71
CA ILE A 110 -20.58 2.07 -7.66
C ILE A 110 -21.77 1.33 -7.04
N VAL A 111 -22.42 1.90 -6.01
CA VAL A 111 -23.62 1.30 -5.41
C VAL A 111 -24.78 1.30 -6.40
N ALA A 112 -24.98 2.39 -7.14
CA ALA A 112 -26.00 2.48 -8.18
C ALA A 112 -25.76 1.47 -9.32
N GLU A 113 -24.53 1.40 -9.84
CA GLU A 113 -24.16 0.45 -10.90
C GLU A 113 -24.33 -1.00 -10.42
N MET A 114 -23.92 -1.34 -9.20
CA MET A 114 -24.10 -2.68 -8.63
C MET A 114 -25.55 -3.07 -8.37
N SER A 115 -26.42 -2.08 -8.17
CA SER A 115 -27.86 -2.29 -7.96
C SER A 115 -28.64 -2.36 -9.28
N SER A 116 -27.98 -2.07 -10.41
CA SER A 116 -28.58 -2.16 -11.75
C SER A 116 -28.90 -3.61 -12.14
N LYS A 117 -29.93 -3.78 -12.97
CA LYS A 117 -30.24 -5.05 -13.63
C LYS A 117 -29.17 -5.43 -14.65
N ASP A 118 -28.65 -4.43 -15.35
CA ASP A 118 -27.65 -4.58 -16.41
C ASP A 118 -26.34 -3.93 -15.93
N VAL A 119 -25.55 -4.71 -15.17
CA VAL A 119 -24.27 -4.25 -14.61
C VAL A 119 -23.17 -4.33 -15.67
N SER A 120 -22.41 -3.25 -15.84
CA SER A 120 -21.21 -3.19 -16.68
C SER A 120 -19.94 -3.29 -15.82
N LEU A 121 -19.20 -4.40 -15.95
CA LEU A 121 -17.90 -4.55 -15.28
C LEU A 121 -16.89 -3.49 -15.71
N GLU A 122 -16.97 -3.02 -16.95
CA GLU A 122 -16.12 -1.93 -17.44
C GLU A 122 -16.38 -0.63 -16.68
N LYS A 123 -17.66 -0.22 -16.54
CA LYS A 123 -18.01 0.96 -15.75
C LYS A 123 -17.60 0.81 -14.29
N VAL A 124 -17.80 -0.37 -13.72
CA VAL A 124 -17.40 -0.66 -12.33
C VAL A 124 -15.89 -0.52 -12.16
N GLY A 125 -15.11 -1.13 -13.05
CA GLY A 125 -13.66 -1.02 -13.03
C GLY A 125 -13.19 0.43 -13.16
N ASN A 126 -13.83 1.22 -14.04
CA ASN A 126 -13.55 2.65 -14.18
C ASN A 126 -13.88 3.46 -12.92
N ILE A 127 -14.93 3.11 -12.18
CA ILE A 127 -15.25 3.78 -10.92
C ILE A 127 -14.21 3.43 -9.85
N ILE A 128 -13.82 2.16 -9.76
CA ILE A 128 -12.82 1.68 -8.80
C ILE A 128 -11.46 2.34 -9.05
N SER A 129 -11.02 2.43 -10.32
CA SER A 129 -9.71 3.00 -10.69
C SER A 129 -9.61 4.50 -10.45
N GLN A 130 -10.73 5.20 -10.22
CA GLN A 130 -10.77 6.62 -9.87
C GLN A 130 -10.71 6.89 -8.35
N ASP A 131 -10.71 5.84 -7.51
CA ASP A 131 -10.69 5.96 -6.05
C ASP A 131 -9.54 5.15 -5.45
N VAL A 132 -8.64 5.83 -4.73
CA VAL A 132 -7.45 5.21 -4.11
C VAL A 132 -7.84 4.11 -3.13
N SER A 133 -8.87 4.33 -2.32
CA SER A 133 -9.34 3.38 -1.33
C SER A 133 -9.97 2.15 -1.97
N MET A 134 -10.79 2.34 -3.00
CA MET A 134 -11.38 1.22 -3.74
C MET A 134 -10.32 0.40 -4.45
N SER A 135 -9.39 1.07 -5.15
CA SER A 135 -8.28 0.44 -5.85
C SER A 135 -7.45 -0.43 -4.91
N ALA A 136 -6.97 0.14 -3.79
CA ALA A 136 -6.16 -0.58 -2.82
C ALA A 136 -6.86 -1.84 -2.28
N LYS A 137 -8.16 -1.72 -1.99
CA LYS A 137 -8.95 -2.79 -1.38
C LYS A 137 -9.31 -3.90 -2.36
N ILE A 138 -9.55 -3.57 -3.62
CA ILE A 138 -9.78 -4.53 -4.70
C ILE A 138 -8.49 -5.28 -5.04
N LEU A 139 -7.35 -4.57 -5.10
CA LEU A 139 -6.04 -5.18 -5.30
C LEU A 139 -5.66 -6.12 -4.15
N GLN A 140 -5.90 -5.70 -2.89
CA GLN A 140 -5.73 -6.57 -1.71
C GLN A 140 -6.49 -7.89 -1.89
N LEU A 141 -7.74 -7.82 -2.34
CA LEU A 141 -8.60 -8.99 -2.42
C LEU A 141 -8.17 -9.91 -3.57
N VAL A 142 -8.03 -9.36 -4.77
CA VAL A 142 -7.77 -10.17 -5.97
C VAL A 142 -6.41 -10.87 -5.89
N ASN A 143 -5.41 -10.21 -5.27
CA ASN A 143 -4.07 -10.78 -5.09
C ASN A 143 -3.96 -11.70 -3.86
N SER A 144 -5.07 -11.91 -3.13
CA SER A 144 -5.06 -12.93 -2.09
C SER A 144 -4.85 -14.32 -2.72
N PRO A 145 -4.06 -15.22 -2.07
CA PRO A 145 -3.79 -16.55 -2.59
C PRO A 145 -5.05 -17.33 -2.99
N PHE A 146 -6.20 -17.03 -2.38
CA PHE A 146 -7.50 -17.64 -2.68
C PHE A 146 -7.90 -17.58 -4.15
N PHE A 147 -7.54 -16.51 -4.85
CA PHE A 147 -7.89 -16.35 -6.27
C PHE A 147 -6.97 -17.12 -7.21
N GLY A 148 -5.93 -17.77 -6.69
CA GLY A 148 -5.08 -18.72 -7.43
C GLY A 148 -4.36 -18.09 -8.62
N LEU A 149 -4.07 -16.80 -8.55
CA LEU A 149 -3.47 -16.07 -9.65
C LEU A 149 -2.03 -16.56 -9.91
N PRO A 150 -1.65 -16.83 -11.18
CA PRO A 150 -0.28 -17.17 -11.53
C PRO A 150 0.66 -15.96 -11.42
N GLN A 151 0.11 -14.76 -11.56
CA GLN A 151 0.78 -13.47 -11.42
C GLN A 151 -0.17 -12.47 -10.76
N GLU A 152 0.38 -11.59 -9.93
CA GLU A 152 -0.38 -10.55 -9.25
C GLU A 152 -0.97 -9.56 -10.27
N ILE A 153 -2.21 -9.16 -10.04
CA ILE A 153 -2.89 -8.11 -10.81
C ILE A 153 -2.55 -6.76 -10.16
N THR A 154 -2.02 -5.86 -10.96
CA THR A 154 -1.68 -4.49 -10.58
C THR A 154 -2.80 -3.53 -10.96
N ASP A 155 -3.49 -3.72 -12.08
CA ASP A 155 -4.57 -2.84 -12.54
C ASP A 155 -5.91 -3.07 -11.79
N PRO A 156 -6.48 -2.04 -11.11
CA PRO A 156 -7.79 -2.14 -10.45
C PRO A 156 -8.95 -2.46 -11.41
N GLN A 157 -8.88 -2.03 -12.68
CA GLN A 157 -9.91 -2.32 -13.66
C GLN A 157 -9.89 -3.81 -14.04
N GLN A 158 -8.72 -4.35 -14.37
CA GLN A 158 -8.50 -5.78 -14.58
C GLN A 158 -8.90 -6.60 -13.34
N ALA A 159 -8.57 -6.13 -12.14
CA ALA A 159 -8.95 -6.76 -10.89
C ALA A 159 -10.47 -6.87 -10.74
N ALA A 160 -11.21 -5.80 -11.08
CA ALA A 160 -12.67 -5.82 -11.06
C ALA A 160 -13.24 -6.85 -12.05
N VAL A 161 -12.69 -6.92 -13.27
CA VAL A 161 -13.09 -7.92 -14.27
C VAL A 161 -12.83 -9.34 -13.76
N TYR A 162 -11.67 -9.60 -13.15
CA TYR A 162 -11.29 -10.91 -12.62
C TYR A 162 -12.20 -11.36 -11.46
N LEU A 163 -12.52 -10.45 -10.54
CA LEU A 163 -13.43 -10.76 -9.42
C LEU A 163 -14.84 -11.11 -9.90
N GLY A 164 -15.30 -10.47 -10.98
CA GLY A 164 -16.61 -10.67 -11.57
C GLY A 164 -17.76 -10.05 -10.77
N ILE A 165 -18.94 -9.99 -11.42
CA ILE A 165 -20.09 -9.22 -10.95
C ILE A 165 -20.59 -9.71 -9.59
N ASP A 166 -20.76 -11.01 -9.39
CA ASP A 166 -21.35 -11.55 -8.15
C ASP A 166 -20.48 -11.28 -6.94
N THR A 167 -19.15 -11.45 -7.08
CA THR A 167 -18.19 -11.14 -6.02
C THR A 167 -18.25 -9.66 -5.67
N LEU A 168 -18.21 -8.79 -6.68
CA LEU A 168 -18.23 -7.35 -6.49
C LEU A 168 -19.56 -6.86 -5.88
N LYS A 169 -20.70 -7.40 -6.30
CA LYS A 169 -22.01 -7.14 -5.68
C LYS A 169 -22.00 -7.49 -4.20
N SER A 170 -21.49 -8.67 -3.84
CA SER A 170 -21.39 -9.08 -2.44
C SER A 170 -20.52 -8.13 -1.62
N LEU A 171 -19.36 -7.73 -2.16
CA LEU A 171 -18.43 -6.81 -1.50
C LEU A 171 -19.01 -5.40 -1.29
N VAL A 172 -19.66 -4.86 -2.32
CA VAL A 172 -20.20 -3.49 -2.31
C VAL A 172 -21.51 -3.42 -1.53
N LEU A 173 -22.47 -4.31 -1.82
CA LEU A 173 -23.85 -4.22 -1.31
C LEU A 173 -24.08 -4.96 0.00
N SER A 174 -23.31 -6.00 0.31
CA SER A 174 -23.53 -6.82 1.51
C SER A 174 -22.46 -6.64 2.58
N ILE A 175 -21.19 -6.67 2.18
CA ILE A 175 -20.06 -6.58 3.12
C ILE A 175 -19.74 -5.13 3.46
N HIS A 176 -20.12 -4.19 2.58
CA HIS A 176 -19.79 -2.77 2.66
C HIS A 176 -18.30 -2.55 2.84
N VAL A 177 -17.53 -3.14 1.91
CA VAL A 177 -16.06 -3.05 1.91
C VAL A 177 -15.58 -1.61 1.67
N PHE A 178 -16.41 -0.77 1.06
CA PHE A 178 -16.22 0.66 0.89
C PHE A 178 -17.16 1.45 1.80
N SER A 179 -16.75 2.67 2.15
CA SER A 179 -17.54 3.58 2.96
C SER A 179 -17.45 5.00 2.41
N SER A 180 -18.60 5.66 2.26
CA SER A 180 -18.67 7.09 1.97
C SER A 180 -18.20 7.90 3.18
N PHE A 181 -17.29 8.84 2.98
CA PHE A 181 -16.73 9.70 4.03
C PHE A 181 -16.91 11.18 3.69
N ALA A 182 -18.16 11.62 3.54
CA ALA A 182 -18.48 13.00 3.20
C ALA A 182 -18.27 14.00 4.36
N GLU A 183 -18.56 13.59 5.61
CA GLU A 183 -18.74 14.56 6.71
C GLU A 183 -17.47 14.83 7.54
N ASP A 184 -16.56 13.86 7.68
CA ASP A 184 -15.39 13.99 8.57
C ASP A 184 -14.17 14.68 7.91
N ALA A 185 -14.01 14.58 6.58
CA ALA A 185 -12.82 15.06 5.88
C ALA A 185 -12.77 16.58 5.75
N GLU A 186 -13.86 17.19 5.27
CA GLU A 186 -13.96 18.65 5.10
C GLU A 186 -13.94 19.38 6.45
N LEU A 187 -14.52 18.78 7.50
CA LEU A 187 -14.52 19.32 8.86
C LEU A 187 -13.10 19.50 9.43
N HIS A 188 -12.13 18.75 8.90
CA HIS A 188 -10.73 18.79 9.33
C HIS A 188 -9.81 19.49 8.31
N GLY A 189 -10.38 20.11 7.28
CA GLY A 189 -9.64 20.78 6.21
C GLY A 189 -8.80 19.82 5.38
N PHE A 190 -9.32 18.61 5.13
CA PHE A 190 -8.72 17.62 4.26
C PHE A 190 -9.60 17.44 3.01
N SER A 191 -9.05 17.72 1.83
CA SER A 191 -9.75 17.50 0.55
C SER A 191 -9.45 16.10 0.02
N LEU A 192 -10.41 15.19 0.18
CA LEU A 192 -10.29 13.83 -0.35
C LEU A 192 -10.23 13.84 -1.89
N ALA A 193 -10.95 14.76 -2.54
CA ALA A 193 -10.95 14.90 -3.99
C ALA A 193 -9.59 15.34 -4.52
N GLU A 194 -8.94 16.32 -3.90
CA GLU A 194 -7.61 16.75 -4.29
C GLU A 194 -6.56 15.67 -4.04
N MET A 195 -6.65 14.94 -2.93
CA MET A 195 -5.74 13.83 -2.63
C MET A 195 -5.86 12.70 -3.67
N CYS A 196 -7.08 12.27 -4.00
CA CYS A 196 -7.31 11.24 -5.01
C CYS A 196 -6.80 11.70 -6.39
N ARG A 197 -7.14 12.93 -6.80
CA ARG A 197 -6.66 13.51 -8.07
C ARG A 197 -5.13 13.54 -8.14
N HIS A 198 -4.47 14.04 -7.09
CA HIS A 198 -3.01 14.04 -6.99
C HIS A 198 -2.43 12.62 -7.13
N SER A 199 -2.99 11.66 -6.40
CA SER A 199 -2.51 10.28 -6.42
C SER A 199 -2.66 9.63 -7.81
N LEU A 200 -3.77 9.88 -8.51
CA LEU A 200 -3.98 9.39 -9.87
C LEU A 200 -2.99 10.02 -10.87
N MET A 201 -2.74 11.32 -10.77
CA MET A 201 -1.72 12.01 -11.57
C MET A 201 -0.32 11.46 -11.31
N VAL A 202 0.04 11.24 -10.04
CA VAL A 202 1.34 10.64 -9.67
C VAL A 202 1.46 9.23 -10.22
N GLY A 203 0.42 8.41 -10.11
CA GLY A 203 0.38 7.09 -10.72
C GLY A 203 0.61 7.12 -12.22
N LYS A 204 -0.18 7.94 -12.95
CA LYS A 204 -0.01 8.08 -14.40
C LYS A 204 1.41 8.51 -14.77
N LEU A 205 1.91 9.56 -14.14
CA LEU A 205 3.25 10.08 -14.41
C LEU A 205 4.35 9.08 -14.05
N ALA A 206 4.23 8.36 -12.94
CA ALA A 206 5.19 7.33 -12.55
C ALA A 206 5.23 6.19 -13.58
N GLY A 207 4.08 5.76 -14.07
CA GLY A 207 3.99 4.79 -15.17
C GLY A 207 4.64 5.30 -16.45
N ASP A 208 4.39 6.56 -16.84
CA ASP A 208 4.98 7.16 -18.04
C ASP A 208 6.50 7.34 -17.93
N ILE A 209 7.00 7.74 -16.76
CA ILE A 209 8.44 7.82 -16.47
C ILE A 209 9.07 6.43 -16.57
N ALA A 210 8.43 5.41 -15.98
CA ALA A 210 8.92 4.03 -16.08
C ALA A 210 8.98 3.54 -17.53
N ARG A 211 7.94 3.77 -18.35
CA ARG A 211 7.97 3.39 -19.78
C ARG A 211 9.04 4.12 -20.60
N ALA A 212 9.40 5.34 -20.20
CA ALA A 212 10.48 6.08 -20.85
C ALA A 212 11.86 5.48 -20.52
N GLU A 213 12.04 4.93 -19.32
CA GLU A 213 13.33 4.42 -18.84
C GLU A 213 13.51 2.91 -19.02
N THR A 214 12.43 2.14 -19.08
CA THR A 214 12.46 0.69 -19.22
C THR A 214 11.49 0.17 -20.27
N ALA A 215 11.88 -0.90 -20.96
CA ALA A 215 11.01 -1.66 -21.85
C ALA A 215 10.16 -2.73 -21.13
N ASP A 216 10.31 -2.84 -19.80
CA ASP A 216 9.55 -3.77 -18.97
C ASP A 216 8.23 -3.15 -18.52
N GLU A 217 7.13 -3.52 -19.19
CA GLU A 217 5.79 -3.02 -18.88
C GLU A 217 5.38 -3.36 -17.44
N LYS A 218 5.89 -4.45 -16.87
CA LYS A 218 5.58 -4.82 -15.48
C LYS A 218 6.07 -3.74 -14.50
N VAL A 219 7.26 -3.18 -14.73
CA VAL A 219 7.79 -2.10 -13.89
C VAL A 219 6.94 -0.83 -14.05
N ALA A 220 6.43 -0.55 -15.24
CA ALA A 220 5.55 0.58 -15.47
C ALA A 220 4.19 0.43 -14.77
N GLU A 221 3.60 -0.77 -14.81
CA GLU A 221 2.38 -1.09 -14.08
C GLU A 221 2.59 -0.98 -12.56
N GLU A 222 3.70 -1.52 -12.04
CA GLU A 222 4.06 -1.39 -10.63
C GLU A 222 4.24 0.08 -10.22
N ALA A 223 4.90 0.88 -11.04
CA ALA A 223 5.12 2.31 -10.78
C ALA A 223 3.80 3.09 -10.78
N LEU A 224 2.90 2.76 -11.69
CA LEU A 224 1.57 3.36 -11.74
C LEU A 224 0.80 3.10 -10.46
N ILE A 225 0.75 1.85 -10.01
CA ILE A 225 -0.01 1.48 -8.81
C ILE A 225 0.65 1.99 -7.55
N ALA A 226 1.97 1.90 -7.45
CA ALA A 226 2.70 2.51 -6.35
C ALA A 226 2.46 4.02 -6.28
N GLY A 227 2.38 4.72 -7.43
CA GLY A 227 2.02 6.13 -7.49
C GLY A 227 0.58 6.42 -7.09
N ILE A 228 -0.40 5.59 -7.47
CA ILE A 228 -1.79 5.72 -6.99
C ILE A 228 -1.88 5.53 -5.46
N LEU A 229 -1.07 4.63 -4.91
CA LEU A 229 -1.14 4.25 -3.50
C LEU A 229 -0.18 5.02 -2.58
N HIS A 230 0.74 5.83 -3.12
CA HIS A 230 1.83 6.47 -2.37
C HIS A 230 1.35 7.29 -1.17
N ASP A 231 0.20 7.94 -1.32
CA ASP A 231 -0.38 8.85 -0.35
C ASP A 231 -1.53 8.23 0.47
N ILE A 232 -1.77 6.91 0.35
CA ILE A 232 -2.89 6.24 1.03
C ILE A 232 -2.86 6.44 2.56
N GLY A 233 -1.68 6.65 3.14
CA GLY A 233 -1.52 6.95 4.56
C GLY A 233 -2.12 8.29 4.99
N LYS A 234 -2.34 9.24 4.09
CA LYS A 234 -3.07 10.49 4.39
C LYS A 234 -4.52 10.22 4.78
N LEU A 235 -5.12 9.15 4.25
CA LEU A 235 -6.47 8.71 4.65
C LEU A 235 -6.52 8.22 6.10
N ILE A 236 -5.40 7.75 6.64
CA ILE A 236 -5.27 7.33 8.04
C ILE A 236 -5.28 8.55 8.96
N LEU A 237 -4.78 9.70 8.50
CA LEU A 237 -4.78 10.95 9.27
C LEU A 237 -6.21 11.41 9.64
N LEU A 238 -7.20 11.07 8.80
CA LEU A 238 -8.62 11.29 9.07
C LEU A 238 -9.13 10.51 10.30
N LYS A 239 -8.47 9.41 10.67
CA LYS A 239 -8.78 8.64 11.89
C LYS A 239 -8.10 9.18 13.15
N ILE A 240 -7.19 10.16 12.99
CA ILE A 240 -6.47 10.83 14.07
C ILE A 240 -6.57 12.35 13.96
N PRO A 241 -7.80 12.92 13.95
CA PRO A 241 -8.02 14.34 13.61
C PRO A 241 -7.34 15.32 14.57
N ARG A 242 -7.10 14.92 15.83
CA ARG A 242 -6.36 15.75 16.80
C ARG A 242 -4.90 15.89 16.39
N GLN A 243 -4.24 14.78 16.06
CA GLN A 243 -2.85 14.78 15.60
C GLN A 243 -2.72 15.47 14.25
N TYR A 244 -3.66 15.23 13.34
CA TYR A 244 -3.68 15.91 12.05
C TYR A 244 -3.82 17.43 12.19
N LYS A 245 -4.68 17.90 13.11
CA LYS A 245 -4.76 19.32 13.44
C LYS A 245 -3.43 19.85 14.00
N GLN A 246 -2.77 19.13 14.90
CA GLN A 246 -1.46 19.54 15.43
C GLN A 246 -0.39 19.64 14.34
N VAL A 247 -0.40 18.73 13.35
CA VAL A 247 0.48 18.80 12.16
C VAL A 247 0.19 20.09 11.38
N ARG A 248 -1.08 20.38 11.09
CA ARG A 248 -1.47 21.61 10.40
C ARG A 248 -1.08 22.87 11.15
N ASP A 249 -1.39 22.96 12.44
CA ASP A 249 -1.02 24.10 13.29
C ASP A 249 0.51 24.28 13.34
N PHE A 250 1.27 23.19 13.25
CA PHE A 250 2.74 23.24 13.18
C PHE A 250 3.24 23.81 11.84
N ILE A 251 2.67 23.38 10.72
CA ILE A 251 2.96 23.92 9.38
C ILE A 251 2.63 25.41 9.33
N GLU A 252 1.44 25.81 9.77
CA GLU A 252 1.00 27.21 9.78
C GLU A 252 1.94 28.12 10.60
N ARG A 253 2.52 27.59 11.68
CA ARG A 253 3.44 28.34 12.55
C ARG A 253 4.89 28.40 12.03
N THR A 254 5.36 27.37 11.34
CA THR A 254 6.80 27.21 11.01
C THR A 254 7.11 27.36 9.52
N GLY A 255 6.12 27.13 8.66
CA GLY A 255 6.30 27.09 7.21
C GLY A 255 7.06 25.86 6.70
N CYS A 256 7.29 24.84 7.54
CA CYS A 256 7.93 23.59 7.12
C CYS A 256 7.03 22.75 6.20
N ASP A 257 7.60 21.74 5.57
CA ASP A 257 6.84 20.79 4.77
C ASP A 257 5.99 19.84 5.64
N LEU A 258 5.04 19.15 4.98
CA LEU A 258 4.12 18.23 5.64
C LEU A 258 4.85 17.09 6.36
N VAL A 259 5.86 16.50 5.73
CA VAL A 259 6.57 15.32 6.26
C VAL A 259 7.36 15.70 7.50
N GLU A 260 8.02 16.86 7.49
CA GLU A 260 8.71 17.41 8.66
C GLU A 260 7.75 17.64 9.83
N ALA A 261 6.58 18.23 9.56
CA ALA A 261 5.55 18.45 10.56
C ALA A 261 5.00 17.12 11.13
N GLU A 262 4.76 16.13 10.28
CA GLU A 262 4.32 14.79 10.68
C GLU A 262 5.33 14.10 11.59
N TYR A 263 6.62 14.06 11.21
CA TYR A 263 7.66 13.48 12.07
C TYR A 263 7.83 14.26 13.38
N THR A 264 7.66 15.58 13.35
CA THR A 264 7.77 16.38 14.57
C THR A 264 6.67 16.03 15.56
N VAL A 265 5.42 15.97 15.10
CA VAL A 265 4.23 15.75 15.93
C VAL A 265 4.01 14.27 16.28
N MET A 266 4.16 13.37 15.31
CA MET A 266 3.75 11.97 15.41
C MET A 266 4.90 10.98 15.44
N LYS A 267 6.14 11.41 15.15
CA LYS A 267 7.33 10.55 15.01
C LYS A 267 7.22 9.51 13.89
N THR A 268 6.33 9.75 12.93
CA THR A 268 6.14 8.97 11.71
C THR A 268 5.54 9.86 10.63
N SER A 269 5.53 9.41 9.37
CA SER A 269 4.92 10.11 8.24
C SER A 269 3.73 9.36 7.64
N HIS A 270 2.94 10.04 6.81
CA HIS A 270 1.89 9.38 6.01
C HIS A 270 2.46 8.27 5.11
N ALA A 271 3.68 8.43 4.59
CA ALA A 271 4.35 7.41 3.78
C ALA A 271 4.54 6.10 4.57
N GLU A 272 5.06 6.19 5.81
CA GLU A 272 5.25 5.03 6.69
C GLU A 272 3.92 4.43 7.14
N LEU A 273 2.91 5.26 7.44
CA LEU A 273 1.56 4.80 7.78
C LEU A 273 0.91 4.03 6.62
N GLY A 274 1.04 4.55 5.40
CA GLY A 274 0.52 3.92 4.19
C GLY A 274 1.24 2.61 3.87
N ALA A 275 2.56 2.61 3.92
CA ALA A 275 3.37 1.40 3.71
C ALA A 275 3.04 0.30 4.73
N TYR A 276 2.89 0.66 6.01
CA TYR A 276 2.48 -0.29 7.04
C TYR A 276 1.10 -0.90 6.73
N LEU A 277 0.11 -0.07 6.34
CA LEU A 277 -1.22 -0.56 5.97
C LEU A 277 -1.17 -1.52 4.77
N LEU A 278 -0.49 -1.14 3.70
CA LEU A 278 -0.40 -1.96 2.47
C LEU A 278 0.36 -3.26 2.75
N GLY A 279 1.43 -3.21 3.53
CA GLY A 279 2.16 -4.39 3.98
C GLY A 279 1.27 -5.34 4.80
N LEU A 280 0.46 -4.80 5.72
CA LEU A 280 -0.52 -5.59 6.46
C LEU A 280 -1.52 -6.24 5.50
N TRP A 281 -1.95 -5.54 4.45
CA TRP A 281 -2.85 -6.06 3.44
C TRP A 281 -2.21 -7.08 2.49
N GLY A 282 -0.92 -7.38 2.66
CA GLY A 282 -0.23 -8.36 1.84
C GLY A 282 0.19 -7.84 0.47
N ILE A 283 0.03 -6.53 0.21
CA ILE A 283 0.53 -5.89 -1.01
C ILE A 283 2.05 -6.09 -1.10
N PRO A 284 2.64 -6.34 -2.27
CA PRO A 284 4.02 -6.79 -2.37
C PRO A 284 5.02 -5.65 -2.21
N ASP A 285 6.26 -6.00 -1.87
CA ASP A 285 7.28 -5.04 -1.41
C ASP A 285 7.72 -4.07 -2.52
N ASN A 286 7.64 -4.48 -3.79
CA ASN A 286 7.83 -3.62 -4.98
C ASN A 286 6.84 -2.44 -5.06
N ILE A 287 5.70 -2.50 -4.35
CA ILE A 287 4.74 -1.40 -4.21
C ILE A 287 4.90 -0.73 -2.85
N VAL A 288 5.09 -1.50 -1.77
CA VAL A 288 5.19 -0.98 -0.39
C VAL A 288 6.44 -0.13 -0.19
N GLU A 289 7.58 -0.49 -0.77
CA GLU A 289 8.83 0.26 -0.64
C GLU A 289 8.75 1.66 -1.30
N PRO A 290 8.29 1.81 -2.56
CA PRO A 290 7.99 3.13 -3.12
C PRO A 290 7.08 3.97 -2.24
N VAL A 291 6.01 3.38 -1.69
CA VAL A 291 5.09 4.08 -0.79
C VAL A 291 5.82 4.54 0.48
N ALA A 292 6.67 3.72 1.07
CA ALA A 292 7.39 4.07 2.30
C ALA A 292 8.44 5.18 2.12
N PHE A 293 9.13 5.19 0.97
CA PHE A 293 10.34 5.98 0.77
C PHE A 293 10.21 7.10 -0.28
N HIS A 294 9.05 7.32 -0.89
CA HIS A 294 8.89 8.31 -1.98
C HIS A 294 9.25 9.76 -1.62
N HIS A 295 9.32 10.15 -0.34
CA HIS A 295 9.83 11.48 0.06
C HIS A 295 11.34 11.51 0.29
N ASN A 296 11.95 10.37 0.61
CA ASN A 296 13.37 10.28 0.92
C ASN A 296 13.90 8.89 0.51
N PRO A 297 14.09 8.66 -0.80
CA PRO A 297 14.54 7.38 -1.31
C PRO A 297 15.95 7.00 -0.84
N SER A 298 16.80 7.97 -0.48
CA SER A 298 18.12 7.70 0.12
C SER A 298 18.06 6.86 1.40
N LYS A 299 16.98 6.96 2.20
CA LYS A 299 16.82 6.12 3.41
C LYS A 299 16.76 4.62 3.11
N LEU A 300 16.22 4.22 1.95
CA LEU A 300 16.19 2.81 1.56
C LEU A 300 17.62 2.30 1.35
N ILE A 301 18.43 3.07 0.63
CA ILE A 301 19.85 2.79 0.39
C ILE A 301 20.61 2.62 1.72
N GLU A 302 20.46 3.57 2.65
CA GLU A 302 21.13 3.54 3.96
C GLU A 302 20.72 2.33 4.83
N ASN A 303 19.46 1.90 4.78
CA ASN A 303 18.96 0.72 5.50
C ASN A 303 19.48 -0.60 4.89
N THR A 304 19.66 -0.67 3.58
CA THR A 304 20.33 -1.82 2.92
C THR A 304 21.83 -1.86 3.28
N PHE A 305 22.52 -0.72 3.36
CA PHE A 305 23.92 -0.65 3.75
C PHE A 305 24.17 -0.99 5.23
N THR A 306 23.25 -0.62 6.13
CA THR A 306 23.39 -0.90 7.57
C THR A 306 23.02 -2.33 7.97
N THR A 307 22.17 -3.01 7.20
CA THR A 307 21.83 -4.42 7.42
C THR A 307 22.94 -5.38 6.96
N LEU A 308 23.66 -5.05 5.89
CA LEU A 308 24.80 -5.84 5.39
C LEU A 308 26.03 -5.77 6.31
N ASN A 309 26.30 -4.62 6.94
CA ASN A 309 27.42 -4.46 7.87
C ASN A 309 27.19 -5.12 9.24
N LYS A 310 25.96 -5.56 9.57
CA LYS A 310 25.69 -6.30 10.82
C LYS A 310 25.68 -7.83 10.63
N ALA A 311 25.54 -8.32 9.40
CA ALA A 311 25.40 -9.74 9.12
C ALA A 311 26.72 -10.46 8.80
N SER A 312 27.82 -9.74 8.56
CA SER A 312 29.09 -10.36 8.10
C SER A 312 30.09 -10.74 9.19
N ASP A 313 29.83 -10.44 10.47
CA ASP A 313 30.89 -10.48 11.50
C ASP A 313 30.74 -11.51 12.63
N LYS A 314 29.80 -12.46 12.52
CA LYS A 314 29.61 -13.45 13.62
C LYS A 314 29.50 -14.92 13.30
N ASP A 315 29.56 -15.38 12.05
CA ASP A 315 29.53 -16.83 11.81
C ASP A 315 30.30 -17.26 10.54
N ARG A 316 31.63 -17.37 10.66
CA ARG A 316 32.44 -18.20 9.75
C ARG A 316 32.97 -19.40 10.53
N GLY A 317 32.10 -20.41 10.70
CA GLY A 317 32.42 -21.65 11.39
C GLY A 317 31.64 -22.86 10.87
N LYS A 318 32.02 -23.37 9.69
CA LYS A 318 31.82 -24.76 9.19
C LYS A 318 30.39 -25.32 9.11
N THR A 319 29.91 -25.62 7.89
CA THR A 319 29.60 -26.99 7.42
C THR A 319 29.15 -27.01 5.95
N LYS A 320 29.42 -28.13 5.26
CA LYS A 320 29.28 -28.38 3.82
C LYS A 320 27.89 -28.93 3.44
N SER A 321 27.40 -28.45 2.30
CA SER A 321 26.54 -29.03 1.24
C SER A 321 25.53 -30.13 1.56
N ILE A 322 24.27 -29.91 1.16
CA ILE A 322 23.47 -30.79 0.28
C ILE A 322 22.59 -29.87 -0.59
N GLY A 323 22.48 -30.19 -1.88
CA GLY A 323 21.76 -29.39 -2.88
C GLY A 323 20.25 -29.54 -2.79
N ASP A 324 19.55 -28.43 -3.03
CA ASP A 324 18.14 -28.37 -3.35
C ASP A 324 17.92 -27.24 -4.36
N ASN A 325 17.00 -27.46 -5.30
CA ASN A 325 16.67 -26.57 -6.40
C ASN A 325 16.34 -25.16 -5.89
N ASP A 326 17.18 -24.20 -6.26
CA ASP A 326 17.08 -22.78 -5.90
C ASP A 326 15.75 -22.15 -6.37
N LEU A 327 14.75 -22.11 -5.50
CA LEU A 327 13.91 -20.93 -5.39
C LEU A 327 14.85 -19.79 -4.97
N LYS A 328 15.31 -19.01 -5.96
CA LYS A 328 16.08 -17.78 -5.72
C LYS A 328 15.21 -16.83 -4.90
N ILE A 329 15.31 -16.91 -3.57
CA ILE A 329 14.94 -15.83 -2.68
C ILE A 329 15.94 -14.71 -3.03
N PRO A 330 15.52 -13.59 -3.62
CA PRO A 330 16.46 -12.54 -3.96
C PRO A 330 17.11 -12.06 -2.66
N SER A 331 18.43 -12.18 -2.58
CA SER A 331 19.16 -11.57 -1.48
C SER A 331 19.12 -10.05 -1.66
N ALA A 332 19.00 -9.31 -0.55
CA ALA A 332 18.92 -7.85 -0.49
C ALA A 332 20.10 -7.08 -1.12
N ASN A 333 21.08 -7.80 -1.68
CA ASN A 333 22.34 -7.28 -2.19
C ASN A 333 22.31 -6.89 -3.69
N THR A 334 21.13 -6.87 -4.33
CA THR A 334 21.00 -6.78 -5.81
C THR A 334 20.33 -5.49 -6.32
N TYR A 335 19.90 -4.58 -5.45
CA TYR A 335 18.70 -3.76 -5.77
C TYR A 335 18.85 -2.30 -6.20
N LEU A 336 20.00 -1.62 -6.07
CA LEU A 336 20.06 -0.17 -6.35
C LEU A 336 21.26 0.25 -7.20
N THR A 337 21.37 -0.32 -8.40
CA THR A 337 22.37 0.12 -9.41
C THR A 337 21.74 0.81 -10.63
N GLY A 338 20.45 1.15 -10.57
CA GLY A 338 19.75 1.76 -11.70
C GLY A 338 18.31 2.19 -11.36
N PHE A 339 17.53 2.48 -12.40
CA PHE A 339 16.14 2.92 -12.29
C PHE A 339 15.25 1.88 -11.58
N THR A 340 14.35 2.36 -10.73
CA THR A 340 13.41 1.51 -9.97
C THR A 340 12.01 2.13 -9.92
N THR A 341 11.02 1.34 -9.52
CA THR A 341 9.66 1.79 -9.18
C THR A 341 9.68 2.95 -8.17
N LEU A 342 10.57 2.90 -7.17
CA LEU A 342 10.75 3.98 -6.20
C LEU A 342 11.25 5.27 -6.88
N THR A 343 12.18 5.16 -7.84
CA THR A 343 12.66 6.31 -8.62
C THR A 343 11.51 6.99 -9.36
N ALA A 344 10.68 6.20 -10.05
CA ALA A 344 9.53 6.70 -10.80
C ALA A 344 8.53 7.46 -9.91
N VAL A 345 8.12 6.85 -8.79
CA VAL A 345 7.14 7.42 -7.85
C VAL A 345 7.69 8.67 -7.16
N HIS A 346 8.95 8.64 -6.72
CA HIS A 346 9.60 9.77 -6.09
C HIS A 346 9.64 10.99 -7.01
N VAL A 347 10.13 10.81 -8.24
CA VAL A 347 10.24 11.88 -9.24
C VAL A 347 8.86 12.38 -9.64
N ALA A 348 7.91 11.48 -9.91
CA ALA A 348 6.54 11.86 -10.30
C ALA A 348 5.87 12.73 -9.23
N ASN A 349 5.93 12.31 -7.96
CA ASN A 349 5.38 13.07 -6.84
C ASN A 349 6.07 14.44 -6.71
N ALA A 350 7.41 14.47 -6.71
CA ALA A 350 8.18 15.70 -6.58
C ALA A 350 7.88 16.73 -7.70
N LEU A 351 7.79 16.27 -8.95
CA LEU A 351 7.46 17.13 -10.10
C LEU A 351 6.01 17.65 -10.03
N LEU A 352 5.07 16.87 -9.52
CA LEU A 352 3.68 17.31 -9.37
C LEU A 352 3.45 18.22 -8.16
N MET A 353 4.29 18.13 -7.12
CA MET A 353 4.28 19.06 -5.98
C MET A 353 4.84 20.45 -6.34
N GLN A 354 5.63 20.55 -7.41
CA GLN A 354 6.27 21.79 -7.82
C GLN A 354 5.32 22.69 -8.62
N ARG A 355 5.22 23.98 -8.29
CA ARG A 355 4.34 24.91 -9.04
C ARG A 355 4.87 25.17 -10.46
N ASP A 356 6.16 25.47 -10.59
CA ASP A 356 6.82 25.78 -11.87
C ASP A 356 7.63 24.58 -12.38
N CYS A 357 7.15 23.92 -13.44
CA CYS A 357 7.85 22.82 -14.13
C CYS A 357 8.03 23.15 -15.62
N SER A 358 8.70 24.27 -15.93
CA SER A 358 9.08 24.61 -17.31
C SER A 358 10.34 23.84 -17.76
N PHE A 359 10.61 23.78 -19.06
CA PHE A 359 11.85 23.19 -19.59
C PHE A 359 13.12 23.91 -19.10
N ASP A 360 13.01 25.16 -18.65
CA ASP A 360 14.11 25.95 -18.10
C ASP A 360 14.29 25.76 -16.57
N THR A 361 13.53 24.84 -15.97
CA THR A 361 13.59 24.57 -14.52
C THR A 361 14.93 23.89 -14.17
N THR A 362 15.71 24.55 -13.32
CA THR A 362 17.03 24.05 -12.88
C THR A 362 17.07 23.68 -11.39
N VAL A 363 15.99 23.96 -10.65
CA VAL A 363 15.88 23.70 -9.20
C VAL A 363 14.68 22.80 -8.95
N PHE A 364 14.93 21.68 -8.29
CA PHE A 364 13.93 20.67 -7.93
C PHE A 364 13.96 20.43 -6.42
N PRO A 365 13.24 21.24 -5.62
CA PRO A 365 13.37 21.23 -4.16
C PRO A 365 12.85 19.93 -3.51
N TYR A 366 11.93 19.23 -4.17
CA TYR A 366 11.33 17.99 -3.67
C TYR A 366 12.00 16.73 -4.22
N ILE A 367 12.98 16.87 -5.12
CA ILE A 367 13.74 15.73 -5.65
C ILE A 367 14.98 15.51 -4.80
N ASP A 368 15.15 14.28 -4.34
CA ASP A 368 16.36 13.79 -3.71
C ASP A 368 17.46 13.63 -4.77
N MET A 369 18.16 14.73 -5.03
CA MET A 369 19.25 14.77 -5.99
C MET A 369 20.44 13.90 -5.56
N GLY A 370 20.61 13.62 -4.26
CA GLY A 370 21.66 12.71 -3.77
C GLY A 370 21.39 11.28 -4.20
N TYR A 371 20.13 10.85 -4.07
CA TYR A 371 19.65 9.58 -4.58
C TYR A 371 19.82 9.46 -6.11
N LEU A 372 19.35 10.43 -6.89
CA LEU A 372 19.47 10.37 -8.36
C LEU A 372 20.93 10.31 -8.84
N LYS A 373 21.82 11.10 -8.23
CA LYS A 373 23.26 11.07 -8.53
C LYS A 373 23.89 9.71 -8.22
N THR A 374 23.45 9.06 -7.14
CA THR A 374 23.93 7.71 -6.80
C THR A 374 23.55 6.69 -7.88
N LEU A 375 22.43 6.92 -8.58
CA LEU A 375 21.95 6.09 -9.68
C LEU A 375 22.44 6.55 -11.07
N ASN A 376 23.12 7.68 -11.17
CA ASN A 376 23.50 8.35 -12.44
C ASN A 376 22.29 8.67 -13.33
N LEU A 377 21.23 9.21 -12.74
CA LEU A 377 19.96 9.51 -13.44
C LEU A 377 19.60 11.00 -13.49
N GLU A 378 20.46 11.89 -13.01
CA GLU A 378 20.20 13.34 -13.01
C GLU A 378 19.97 13.93 -14.41
N ASP A 379 20.63 13.38 -15.43
CA ASP A 379 20.51 13.82 -16.82
C ASP A 379 19.16 13.47 -17.46
N LYS A 380 18.35 12.62 -16.81
CA LYS A 380 17.00 12.24 -17.27
C LYS A 380 15.90 13.22 -16.87
N LEU A 381 16.17 14.14 -15.95
CA LEU A 381 15.17 15.10 -15.47
C LEU A 381 14.45 15.88 -16.59
N PRO A 382 15.12 16.39 -17.66
CA PRO A 382 14.42 17.10 -18.73
C PRO A 382 13.38 16.24 -19.45
N GLU A 383 13.66 14.95 -19.65
CA GLU A 383 12.73 13.99 -20.26
C GLU A 383 11.51 13.77 -19.36
N TRP A 384 11.73 13.57 -18.06
CA TRP A 384 10.66 13.37 -17.08
C TRP A 384 9.81 14.62 -16.84
N VAL A 385 10.39 15.81 -16.90
CA VAL A 385 9.65 17.10 -16.94
C VAL A 385 8.74 17.15 -18.16
N GLY A 386 9.21 16.65 -19.32
CA GLY A 386 8.40 16.50 -20.52
C GLY A 386 7.17 15.61 -20.30
N CYS A 387 7.33 14.46 -19.63
CA CYS A 387 6.22 13.59 -19.24
C CYS A 387 5.25 14.30 -18.28
N CYS A 388 5.76 14.99 -17.26
CA CYS A 388 4.95 15.74 -16.30
C CYS A 388 4.09 16.81 -16.99
N ASN A 389 4.65 17.52 -17.97
CA ASN A 389 3.92 18.55 -18.70
C ASN A 389 2.78 17.99 -19.55
N LYS A 390 2.94 16.79 -20.13
CA LYS A 390 1.84 16.09 -20.83
C LYS A 390 0.71 15.74 -19.87
N VAL A 391 1.02 15.14 -18.72
CA VAL A 391 0.01 14.77 -17.71
C VAL A 391 -0.76 16.00 -17.20
N ARG A 392 -0.07 17.13 -16.98
CA ARG A 392 -0.72 18.39 -16.59
C ARG A 392 -1.66 18.95 -17.66
N GLN A 393 -1.33 18.77 -18.94
CA GLN A 393 -2.16 19.23 -20.06
C GLN A 393 -3.42 18.39 -20.25
N GLU A 394 -3.37 17.09 -19.92
CA GLU A 394 -4.53 16.20 -20.04
C GLU A 394 -5.53 16.38 -18.89
N GLU A 395 -5.09 16.93 -17.75
CA GLU A 395 -5.91 17.24 -16.57
C GLU A 395 -6.50 18.65 -16.57
N ALA A 396 -5.95 19.57 -17.38
CA ALA A 396 -6.39 20.96 -17.52
C ALA A 396 -7.55 21.08 -18.53
#